data_AF-A0A7R8CNH0-F1
#
_entry.id   AF-A0A7R8CNH0-F1
#
_cell.length_a   1.000
_cell.length_b   1.000
_cell.length_c   1.000
_cell.angle_alpha   90.00
_cell.angle_beta   90.00
_cell.angle_gamma   90.00
#
_symmetry.space_group_name_H-M   'P 1'
#
loop_
_entity.id
_entity.type
_entity.pdbx_description
1 polymer ?
#
loop_
_entity_poly.entity_id
_entity_poly.type
_entity_poly.pdbx_seq_one_letter_code
_entity_poly.pdbx_strand_id
1 'polypeptide(L)'
;MNLQKLSPNTFRERIQSAPLGGNVDEPEASFDALVQAMTCHKEIGWRKNSRKIILLTTDGDFHFALDGKLLGLLEPNDGQCHLNSLGYFTEEKLRHSTMIESNYTVKILANCNGEYEETKVCNNIDIDTPISFKAIVTLEECFTGTKTFQISVLGVPKSMTVELKSQCNCDCESHNGTLSKECGFNGVFQLEEQNEACLDPNSSKEEESKICSSRGKCICGECECSKSFYGTYCQCDDLSCPMNVEGEICSNNGKCVCNQCKCESKWEGLNCGCSKENIFCVSPFNGKECSGNGNCECNEKCSCREEFGGKFCQILPQTSDSCSLLKECMEKKFI
;
A
#
# COMPACT_ATOMS: atom_id res chain seq x y z
N MET A 1 -22.34 -11.67 26.74
CA MET A 1 -22.93 -10.74 27.73
C MET A 1 -22.93 -9.33 27.14
N ASN A 2 -24.06 -8.62 27.14
CA ASN A 2 -24.18 -7.33 26.44
C ASN A 2 -23.80 -6.15 27.35
N LEU A 3 -22.73 -5.45 26.98
CA LEU A 3 -22.13 -4.32 27.70
C LEU A 3 -23.03 -3.08 27.74
N GLN A 4 -23.96 -2.89 26.78
CA GLN A 4 -24.87 -1.74 26.78
C GLN A 4 -25.82 -1.70 27.98
N LYS A 5 -26.00 -2.82 28.68
CA LYS A 5 -26.96 -2.97 29.78
C LYS A 5 -26.31 -3.03 31.17
N LEU A 6 -25.00 -2.80 31.28
CA LEU A 6 -24.32 -2.86 32.57
C LEU A 6 -24.35 -1.51 33.30
N SER A 7 -24.96 -1.51 34.48
CA SER A 7 -24.76 -0.44 35.45
C SER A 7 -23.43 -0.65 36.20
N PRO A 8 -22.84 0.38 36.82
CA PRO A 8 -21.63 0.22 37.65
C PRO A 8 -21.77 -0.84 38.75
N ASN A 9 -22.96 -0.97 39.34
CA ASN A 9 -23.22 -1.96 40.38
C ASN A 9 -23.27 -3.38 39.81
N THR A 10 -24.00 -3.56 38.71
CA THR A 10 -24.07 -4.86 38.01
C THR A 10 -22.69 -5.27 37.48
N PHE A 11 -21.86 -4.33 37.04
CA PHE A 11 -20.49 -4.61 36.61
C PHE A 11 -19.63 -5.15 37.77
N ARG A 12 -19.70 -4.52 38.95
CA ARG A 12 -18.98 -4.98 40.14
C ARG A 12 -19.41 -6.39 40.56
N GLU A 13 -20.72 -6.65 40.59
CA GLU A 13 -21.26 -7.97 40.94
C GLU A 13 -20.76 -9.05 39.97
N ARG A 14 -20.76 -8.76 38.66
CA ARG A 14 -20.28 -9.66 37.62
C ARG A 14 -18.81 -10.01 37.77
N ILE A 15 -17.97 -9.03 38.12
CA ILE A 15 -16.54 -9.25 38.38
C ILE A 15 -16.36 -10.16 39.59
N GLN A 16 -17.08 -9.88 40.68
CA GLN A 16 -16.95 -10.66 41.91
C GLN A 16 -17.43 -12.10 41.76
N SER A 17 -18.38 -12.36 40.85
CA SER A 17 -18.89 -13.70 40.56
C SER A 17 -18.18 -14.40 39.40
N ALA A 18 -17.19 -13.77 38.76
CA ALA A 18 -16.52 -14.35 37.60
C ALA A 18 -15.68 -15.57 38.02
N PRO A 19 -15.82 -16.73 37.34
CA PRO A 19 -15.00 -17.89 37.63
C PRO A 19 -13.55 -17.64 37.24
N LEU A 20 -12.62 -18.10 38.06
CA LEU A 20 -11.20 -18.15 37.70
C LEU A 20 -10.94 -19.44 36.93
N GLY A 21 -10.30 -19.31 35.77
CA GLY A 21 -9.76 -20.44 35.00
C GLY A 21 -8.28 -20.62 35.29
N GLY A 22 -7.72 -21.76 34.88
CA GLY A 22 -6.28 -22.00 34.86
C GLY A 22 -5.89 -22.74 33.57
N ASN A 23 -4.69 -22.48 33.08
CA ASN A 23 -4.04 -23.09 31.92
C ASN A 23 -2.82 -23.92 32.36
N VAL A 24 -2.31 -24.76 31.46
CA VAL A 24 -1.18 -25.67 31.71
C VAL A 24 0.16 -25.01 31.37
N ASP A 25 0.15 -24.17 30.34
CA ASP A 25 1.26 -23.42 29.80
C ASP A 25 1.12 -21.91 30.09
N GLU A 26 2.18 -21.15 29.83
CA GLU A 26 2.25 -19.72 30.15
C GLU A 26 1.46 -18.81 29.18
N PRO A 27 1.47 -19.02 27.84
CA PRO A 27 0.72 -18.16 26.94
C PRO A 27 -0.81 -18.35 27.06
N GLU A 28 -1.54 -17.25 26.89
CA GLU A 28 -3.00 -17.20 27.03
C GLU A 28 -3.73 -17.01 25.69
N ALA A 29 -5.00 -17.41 25.63
CA ALA A 29 -5.88 -17.24 24.46
C ALA A 29 -6.55 -15.84 24.38
N SER A 30 -5.89 -14.81 24.92
CA SER A 30 -6.44 -13.45 25.00
C SER A 30 -6.72 -12.81 23.63
N PHE A 31 -6.02 -13.21 22.56
CA PHE A 31 -6.33 -12.74 21.20
C PHE A 31 -7.62 -13.33 20.64
N ASP A 32 -7.99 -14.56 20.99
CA ASP A 32 -9.29 -15.11 20.59
C ASP A 32 -10.42 -14.33 21.26
N ALA A 33 -10.25 -14.00 22.55
CA ALA A 33 -11.19 -13.12 23.26
C ALA A 33 -11.28 -11.73 22.62
N LEU A 34 -10.16 -11.16 22.17
CA LEU A 34 -10.13 -9.87 21.47
C LEU A 34 -10.88 -9.94 20.14
N VAL A 35 -10.62 -10.95 19.31
CA VAL A 35 -11.31 -11.13 18.02
C VAL A 35 -12.81 -11.24 18.23
N GLN A 36 -13.27 -12.09 19.17
CA GLN A 36 -14.69 -12.23 19.47
C GLN A 36 -15.32 -10.93 20.01
N ALA A 37 -14.60 -10.19 20.86
CA ALA A 37 -15.06 -8.89 21.34
C ALA A 37 -15.20 -7.85 20.20
N MET A 38 -14.36 -7.94 19.17
CA MET A 38 -14.40 -7.07 18.00
C MET A 38 -15.51 -7.45 17.02
N THR A 39 -15.74 -8.74 16.77
CA THR A 39 -16.63 -9.24 15.72
C THR A 39 -18.08 -9.40 16.20
N CYS A 40 -18.31 -9.75 17.46
CA CYS A 40 -19.63 -9.98 18.05
C CYS A 40 -20.35 -8.68 18.44
N HIS A 41 -20.62 -7.82 17.45
CA HIS A 41 -21.20 -6.49 17.67
C HIS A 41 -22.51 -6.50 18.48
N LYS A 42 -23.37 -7.49 18.27
CA LYS A 42 -24.71 -7.56 18.89
C LYS A 42 -24.65 -8.12 20.31
N GLU A 43 -23.84 -9.15 20.52
CA GLU A 43 -23.68 -9.90 21.75
C GLU A 43 -22.93 -9.06 22.79
N ILE A 44 -21.90 -8.34 22.35
CA ILE A 44 -21.16 -7.34 23.14
C ILE A 44 -21.99 -6.06 23.29
N GLY A 45 -22.76 -5.69 22.27
CA GLY A 45 -23.59 -4.49 22.29
C GLY A 45 -22.77 -3.22 22.02
N TRP A 46 -21.96 -3.20 20.97
CA TRP A 46 -21.29 -1.97 20.58
C TRP A 46 -22.30 -0.94 20.03
N ARG A 47 -22.23 0.31 20.49
CA ARG A 47 -23.07 1.39 19.92
C ARG A 47 -22.52 1.76 18.53
N LYS A 48 -23.42 2.05 17.59
CA LYS A 48 -23.04 2.42 16.21
C LYS A 48 -22.17 3.69 16.19
N ASN A 49 -22.62 4.75 16.87
CA ASN A 49 -21.99 6.06 16.87
C ASN A 49 -21.24 6.36 18.18
N SER A 50 -20.29 5.51 18.55
CA SER A 50 -19.40 5.77 19.69
C SER A 50 -17.99 5.27 19.41
N ARG A 51 -17.02 5.90 20.09
CA ARG A 51 -15.69 5.32 20.26
C ARG A 51 -15.83 3.98 20.98
N LYS A 52 -15.08 2.98 20.52
CA LYS A 52 -15.05 1.63 21.08
C LYS A 52 -13.67 1.48 21.71
N ILE A 53 -13.64 1.21 23.01
CA ILE A 53 -12.42 1.03 23.78
C ILE A 53 -12.49 -0.39 24.33
N ILE A 54 -11.46 -1.19 24.03
CA ILE A 54 -11.29 -2.52 24.60
C ILE A 54 -10.11 -2.41 25.57
N LEU A 55 -10.35 -2.75 26.82
CA LEU A 55 -9.30 -2.88 27.83
C LEU A 55 -8.97 -4.37 27.92
N LEU A 56 -7.82 -4.75 27.37
CA LEU A 56 -7.29 -6.11 27.50
C LEU A 56 -6.33 -6.13 28.69
N THR A 57 -6.61 -6.97 29.69
CA THR A 57 -5.81 -7.12 30.90
C THR A 57 -5.34 -8.55 31.02
N THR A 58 -4.03 -8.76 31.08
CA THR A 58 -3.36 -10.04 31.30
C THR A 58 -2.03 -9.78 32.01
N ASP A 59 -1.50 -10.79 32.69
CA ASP A 59 -0.16 -10.84 33.26
C ASP A 59 0.76 -11.87 32.58
N GLY A 60 0.30 -12.51 31.50
CA GLY A 60 1.04 -13.50 30.69
C GLY A 60 1.19 -13.12 29.22
N ASP A 61 1.98 -13.92 28.50
CA ASP A 61 2.15 -13.84 27.04
C ASP A 61 0.90 -14.37 26.30
N PHE A 62 0.88 -14.29 24.97
CA PHE A 62 -0.27 -14.67 24.15
C PHE A 62 0.06 -15.80 23.17
N HIS A 63 -0.91 -16.68 22.93
CA HIS A 63 -0.87 -17.53 21.75
C HIS A 63 -1.16 -16.73 20.48
N PHE A 64 -0.36 -16.98 19.44
CA PHE A 64 -0.54 -16.41 18.11
C PHE A 64 -1.08 -17.44 17.13
N ALA A 65 -1.47 -16.98 15.94
CA ALA A 65 -1.80 -17.87 14.84
C ALA A 65 -0.66 -18.87 14.60
N LEU A 66 -1.02 -20.12 14.30
CA LEU A 66 -0.15 -21.31 14.15
C LEU A 66 0.27 -22.03 15.44
N ASP A 67 0.13 -21.43 16.63
CA ASP A 67 0.42 -22.15 17.90
C ASP A 67 -0.53 -23.34 18.10
N GLY A 68 -1.78 -23.18 17.68
CA GLY A 68 -2.80 -24.24 17.68
C GLY A 68 -2.43 -25.47 16.84
N LYS A 69 -1.43 -25.38 15.95
CA LYS A 69 -0.92 -26.53 15.18
C LYS A 69 -0.40 -27.63 16.09
N LEU A 70 0.16 -27.29 17.26
CA LEU A 70 0.62 -28.26 18.26
C LEU A 70 -0.53 -29.08 18.86
N LEU A 71 -1.76 -28.54 18.80
CA LEU A 71 -2.99 -29.16 19.30
C LEU A 71 -3.87 -29.73 18.17
N GLY A 72 -3.36 -29.77 16.93
CA GLY A 72 -4.12 -30.25 15.77
C GLY A 72 -5.15 -29.24 15.23
N LEU A 73 -5.12 -27.99 15.70
CA LEU A 73 -5.94 -26.90 15.19
C LEU A 73 -5.26 -26.31 13.94
N LEU A 74 -5.60 -26.87 12.79
CA LEU A 74 -5.02 -26.51 11.49
C LEU A 74 -5.84 -25.45 10.74
N GLU A 75 -7.02 -25.11 11.25
CA GLU A 75 -7.95 -24.17 10.64
C GLU A 75 -7.66 -22.72 11.10
N PRO A 76 -7.48 -21.72 10.20
CA PRO A 76 -6.94 -20.40 10.57
C PRO A 76 -7.96 -19.25 10.70
N ASN A 77 -7.89 -18.43 11.78
CA ASN A 77 -8.64 -17.18 12.01
C ASN A 77 -9.82 -16.78 11.05
N ASP A 78 -11.14 -17.06 11.21
CA ASP A 78 -12.17 -16.59 10.24
C ASP A 78 -12.66 -15.15 10.43
N GLY A 79 -12.31 -14.52 11.55
CA GLY A 79 -12.74 -13.17 11.88
C GLY A 79 -14.25 -13.01 12.06
N GLN A 80 -15.01 -14.10 12.32
CA GLN A 80 -16.45 -14.04 12.58
C GLN A 80 -16.78 -14.18 14.07
N CYS A 81 -18.06 -13.96 14.39
CA CYS A 81 -18.58 -14.11 15.74
C CYS A 81 -19.05 -15.55 15.97
N HIS A 82 -18.48 -16.19 16.99
CA HIS A 82 -18.78 -17.57 17.41
C HIS A 82 -19.09 -17.65 18.91
N LEU A 83 -19.69 -16.60 19.46
CA LEU A 83 -20.22 -16.65 20.82
C LEU A 83 -21.59 -17.30 20.83
N ASN A 84 -21.76 -18.34 21.66
CA ASN A 84 -23.08 -18.92 21.89
C ASN A 84 -23.99 -17.99 22.70
N SER A 85 -25.24 -18.41 22.91
CA SER A 85 -26.24 -17.64 23.67
C SER A 85 -25.85 -17.35 25.13
N LEU A 86 -24.93 -18.14 25.69
CA LEU A 86 -24.38 -17.94 27.03
C LEU A 86 -23.14 -17.04 27.04
N GLY A 87 -22.59 -16.71 25.85
CA GLY A 87 -21.41 -15.87 25.68
C GLY A 87 -20.09 -16.62 25.76
N TYR A 88 -20.10 -17.94 25.63
CA TYR A 88 -18.88 -18.74 25.47
C TYR A 88 -18.53 -18.89 24.00
N PHE A 89 -17.23 -18.86 23.70
CA PHE A 89 -16.70 -19.16 22.39
C PHE A 89 -16.93 -20.64 22.06
N THR A 90 -17.55 -20.90 20.92
CA THR A 90 -17.76 -22.25 20.39
C THR A 90 -16.92 -22.41 19.14
N GLU A 91 -15.88 -23.24 19.21
CA GLU A 91 -14.96 -23.47 18.09
C GLU A 91 -15.68 -24.06 16.87
N GLU A 92 -15.89 -23.24 15.83
CA GLU A 92 -16.13 -23.71 14.47
C GLU A 92 -15.39 -22.84 13.44
N LYS A 93 -14.47 -23.50 12.72
CA LYS A 93 -14.06 -23.20 11.34
C LYS A 93 -13.56 -21.80 11.03
N LEU A 94 -12.31 -21.68 11.41
CA LEU A 94 -11.39 -20.63 11.10
C LEU A 94 -10.96 -20.74 9.59
N ARG A 95 -11.28 -19.73 8.75
CA ARG A 95 -10.96 -19.64 7.31
C ARG A 95 -10.37 -18.26 6.92
N HIS A 96 -9.24 -18.25 6.20
CA HIS A 96 -8.59 -17.03 5.69
C HIS A 96 -9.36 -16.32 4.55
N SER A 97 -9.22 -14.99 4.51
CA SER A 97 -9.52 -14.15 3.35
C SER A 97 -8.24 -13.80 2.59
N THR A 98 -8.28 -13.91 1.27
CA THR A 98 -7.23 -13.46 0.35
C THR A 98 -7.29 -11.95 0.13
N MET A 99 -6.13 -11.30 0.08
CA MET A 99 -5.99 -9.91 -0.38
C MET A 99 -6.35 -9.83 -1.86
N ILE A 100 -7.31 -8.99 -2.21
CA ILE A 100 -7.70 -8.72 -3.60
C ILE A 100 -6.70 -7.71 -4.16
N GLU A 101 -5.94 -8.09 -5.19
CA GLU A 101 -5.12 -7.15 -5.96
C GLU A 101 -6.03 -6.10 -6.62
N SER A 102 -5.74 -4.84 -6.30
CA SER A 102 -6.44 -3.67 -6.84
C SER A 102 -5.57 -3.07 -7.94
N ASN A 103 -6.17 -2.76 -9.09
CA ASN A 103 -5.52 -2.09 -10.24
C ASN A 103 -5.40 -0.56 -10.07
N TYR A 104 -5.38 -0.09 -8.83
CA TYR A 104 -5.24 1.31 -8.48
C TYR A 104 -4.43 1.42 -7.18
N THR A 105 -3.63 2.47 -7.07
CA THR A 105 -2.86 2.77 -5.86
C THR A 105 -3.44 4.01 -5.18
N VAL A 106 -3.41 4.02 -3.84
CA VAL A 106 -3.89 5.14 -3.03
C VAL A 106 -2.75 5.64 -2.15
N LYS A 107 -2.28 6.85 -2.43
CA LYS A 107 -1.28 7.57 -1.63
C LYS A 107 -1.99 8.57 -0.74
N ILE A 108 -1.66 8.58 0.55
CA ILE A 108 -2.27 9.48 1.54
C ILE A 108 -1.22 10.46 2.04
N LEU A 109 -1.56 11.75 2.04
CA LEU A 109 -0.82 12.80 2.72
C LEU A 109 -1.68 13.39 3.82
N ALA A 110 -1.08 13.73 4.95
CA ALA A 110 -1.77 14.39 6.06
C ALA A 110 -1.15 15.76 6.31
N ASN A 111 -2.00 16.74 6.58
CA ASN A 111 -1.60 18.05 7.09
C ASN A 111 -1.86 18.10 8.59
N CYS A 112 -0.82 17.79 9.36
CA CYS A 112 -0.88 17.78 10.82
C CYS A 112 -0.47 19.13 11.44
N ASN A 113 0.47 19.85 10.80
CA ASN A 113 1.14 21.03 11.37
C ASN A 113 1.18 22.25 10.41
N GLY A 114 0.30 22.30 9.41
CA GLY A 114 0.25 23.36 8.40
C GLY A 114 0.77 22.94 7.01
N GLU A 115 1.60 21.91 6.93
CA GLU A 115 2.13 21.36 5.68
C GLU A 115 1.71 19.90 5.45
N TYR A 116 1.59 19.49 4.18
CA TYR A 116 1.23 18.13 3.81
C TYR A 116 2.47 17.24 3.76
N GLU A 117 2.49 16.20 4.59
CA GLU A 117 3.52 15.17 4.62
C GLU A 117 2.94 13.82 4.22
N GLU A 118 3.77 12.94 3.64
CA GLU A 118 3.39 11.58 3.28
C GLU A 118 3.28 10.70 4.54
N THR A 119 2.16 10.85 5.25
CA THR A 119 1.83 10.07 6.43
C THR A 119 0.34 9.76 6.48
N LYS A 120 0.01 8.62 7.09
CA LYS A 120 -1.37 8.19 7.39
C LYS A 120 -1.79 8.56 8.82
N VAL A 121 -0.86 9.08 9.63
CA VAL A 121 -1.04 9.29 11.08
C VAL A 121 -0.52 10.67 11.48
N CYS A 122 -1.33 11.40 12.26
CA CYS A 122 -0.92 12.60 12.97
C CYS A 122 -0.91 12.30 14.48
N ASN A 123 0.21 12.54 15.15
CA ASN A 123 0.38 12.33 16.58
C ASN A 123 0.31 13.66 17.35
N ASN A 124 0.02 13.60 18.66
CA ASN A 124 -0.01 14.76 19.56
C ASN A 124 -0.95 15.89 19.12
N ILE A 125 -2.13 15.51 18.63
CA ILE A 125 -3.15 16.46 18.19
C ILE A 125 -4.12 16.72 19.35
N ASP A 126 -4.32 18.00 19.67
CA ASP A 126 -5.30 18.43 20.67
C ASP A 126 -6.73 18.11 20.22
N ILE A 127 -7.61 17.87 21.20
CA ILE A 127 -9.03 17.63 20.96
C ILE A 127 -9.62 18.80 20.16
N ASP A 128 -10.47 18.49 19.17
CA ASP A 128 -11.13 19.43 18.25
C ASP A 128 -10.21 20.17 17.26
N THR A 129 -8.94 19.80 17.15
CA THR A 129 -8.07 20.30 16.09
C THR A 129 -8.44 19.67 14.74
N PRO A 130 -8.79 20.46 13.71
CA PRO A 130 -9.11 19.93 12.39
C PRO A 130 -7.84 19.48 11.67
N ILE A 131 -7.83 18.22 11.20
CA ILE A 131 -6.75 17.65 10.37
C ILE A 131 -7.29 17.45 8.96
N SER A 132 -6.48 17.81 7.96
CA SER A 132 -6.83 17.59 6.55
C SER A 132 -5.99 16.46 5.96
N PHE A 133 -6.66 15.53 5.28
CA PHE A 133 -6.00 14.45 4.54
C PHE A 133 -6.20 14.66 3.04
N LYS A 134 -5.17 14.40 2.25
CA LYS A 134 -5.21 14.37 0.79
C LYS A 134 -4.97 12.95 0.32
N ALA A 135 -5.96 12.35 -0.32
CA ALA A 135 -5.84 11.07 -0.99
C ALA A 135 -5.55 11.30 -2.48
N ILE A 136 -4.43 10.77 -2.96
CA ILE A 136 -4.06 10.74 -4.37
C ILE A 136 -4.31 9.32 -4.87
N VAL A 137 -5.24 9.18 -5.81
CA VAL A 137 -5.61 7.89 -6.40
C VAL A 137 -4.99 7.81 -7.78
N THR A 138 -4.16 6.80 -8.02
CA THR A 138 -3.49 6.58 -9.31
C THR A 138 -4.01 5.29 -9.93
N LEU A 139 -4.46 5.39 -11.17
CA LEU A 139 -4.86 4.24 -11.98
C LEU A 139 -3.65 3.76 -12.77
N GLU A 140 -3.29 2.48 -12.64
CA GLU A 140 -2.19 1.90 -13.43
C GLU A 140 -2.68 1.42 -14.80
N GLU A 141 -3.93 0.94 -14.86
CA GLU A 141 -4.55 0.43 -16.08
C GLU A 141 -6.03 0.83 -16.13
N CYS A 142 -6.51 0.99 -17.36
CA CYS A 142 -7.93 1.16 -17.67
C CYS A 142 -8.74 -0.06 -17.22
N PHE A 143 -9.96 0.17 -16.75
CA PHE A 143 -10.88 -0.91 -16.39
C PHE A 143 -12.31 -0.62 -16.82
N THR A 144 -13.08 -1.68 -17.07
CA THR A 144 -14.49 -1.54 -17.41
C THR A 144 -15.33 -1.48 -16.14
N GLY A 145 -16.41 -0.71 -16.18
CA GLY A 145 -17.34 -0.55 -15.07
C GLY A 145 -16.92 0.51 -14.05
N THR A 146 -17.38 0.34 -12.82
CA THR A 146 -17.17 1.30 -11.73
C THR A 146 -16.66 0.56 -10.50
N LYS A 147 -15.55 1.03 -9.94
CA LYS A 147 -14.98 0.49 -8.71
C LYS A 147 -15.32 1.42 -7.55
N THR A 148 -15.53 0.85 -6.36
CA THR A 148 -15.81 1.64 -5.15
C THR A 148 -14.92 1.17 -4.02
N PHE A 149 -14.42 2.12 -3.23
CA PHE A 149 -13.69 1.84 -2.00
C PHE A 149 -14.01 2.88 -0.94
N GLN A 150 -13.65 2.58 0.31
CA GLN A 150 -13.91 3.47 1.45
C GLN A 150 -12.63 3.93 2.10
N ILE A 151 -12.57 5.22 2.44
CA ILE A 151 -11.54 5.82 3.28
C ILE A 151 -12.17 6.13 4.63
N SER A 152 -11.61 5.62 5.71
CA SER A 152 -12.11 5.83 7.07
C SER A 152 -10.97 6.11 8.03
N VAL A 153 -11.25 6.91 9.06
CA VAL A 153 -10.31 7.13 10.16
C VAL A 153 -10.52 6.02 11.20
N LEU A 154 -9.43 5.40 11.63
CA LEU A 154 -9.49 4.31 12.61
C LEU A 154 -10.20 4.77 13.89
N GLY A 155 -11.19 3.97 14.34
CA GLY A 155 -11.97 4.27 15.54
C GLY A 155 -13.07 5.33 15.36
N VAL A 156 -13.22 5.90 14.17
CA VAL A 156 -14.33 6.80 13.82
C VAL A 156 -15.36 6.03 12.97
N PRO A 157 -16.66 6.05 13.32
CA PRO A 157 -17.67 5.24 12.62
C PRO A 157 -18.06 5.80 11.24
N LYS A 158 -17.51 6.94 10.83
CA LYS A 158 -17.79 7.57 9.53
C LYS A 158 -16.72 7.19 8.52
N SER A 159 -17.12 6.93 7.29
CA SER A 159 -16.25 6.69 6.15
C SER A 159 -16.66 7.57 4.97
N MET A 160 -15.72 7.82 4.07
CA MET A 160 -15.92 8.45 2.77
C MET A 160 -15.89 7.36 1.70
N THR A 161 -16.90 7.32 0.83
CA THR A 161 -16.92 6.41 -0.32
C THR A 161 -16.34 7.12 -1.53
N VAL A 162 -15.39 6.46 -2.21
CA VAL A 162 -14.81 6.92 -3.47
C VAL A 162 -15.31 6.01 -4.58
N GLU A 163 -15.93 6.61 -5.60
CA GLU A 163 -16.37 5.95 -6.82
C GLU A 163 -15.39 6.28 -7.95
N LEU A 164 -14.78 5.23 -8.52
CA LEU A 164 -13.71 5.34 -9.49
C LEU A 164 -14.19 4.79 -10.84
N LYS A 165 -14.06 5.62 -11.88
CA LYS A 165 -14.35 5.29 -13.28
C LYS A 165 -13.13 5.66 -14.09
N SER A 166 -12.62 4.73 -14.90
CA SER A 166 -11.57 5.06 -15.86
C SER A 166 -12.20 5.57 -17.16
N GLN A 167 -11.79 6.76 -17.58
CA GLN A 167 -12.14 7.30 -18.89
C GLN A 167 -10.99 6.97 -19.85
N CYS A 168 -11.21 5.99 -20.71
CA CYS A 168 -10.18 5.47 -21.62
C CYS A 168 -10.54 5.61 -23.08
N ASN A 169 -11.81 5.88 -23.38
CA ASN A 169 -12.26 6.16 -24.74
C ASN A 169 -12.14 7.65 -25.01
N CYS A 170 -11.73 7.99 -26.22
CA CYS A 170 -11.67 9.37 -26.69
C CYS A 170 -13.01 9.76 -27.32
N ASP A 171 -13.45 11.01 -27.15
CA ASP A 171 -14.70 11.50 -27.74
C ASP A 171 -14.72 11.34 -29.28
N CYS A 172 -13.56 11.34 -29.94
CA CYS A 172 -13.43 11.14 -31.38
C CYS A 172 -13.73 9.72 -31.88
N GLU A 173 -13.69 8.71 -31.01
CA GLU A 173 -14.11 7.34 -31.34
C GLU A 173 -15.64 7.22 -31.54
N SER A 174 -16.37 8.31 -31.27
CA SER A 174 -17.81 8.44 -31.57
C SER A 174 -18.12 9.12 -32.91
N HIS A 175 -17.11 9.59 -33.66
CA HIS A 175 -17.31 10.27 -34.94
C HIS A 175 -17.30 9.31 -36.14
N ASN A 176 -18.49 9.04 -36.67
CA ASN A 176 -18.70 8.53 -38.03
C ASN A 176 -18.14 9.52 -39.07
N GLY A 177 -16.90 9.32 -39.51
CA GLY A 177 -16.33 10.04 -40.67
C GLY A 177 -16.99 9.66 -41.99
N THR A 178 -16.93 10.54 -42.99
CA THR A 178 -17.54 10.34 -44.32
C THR A 178 -16.79 9.24 -45.09
N LEU A 179 -17.52 8.20 -45.50
CA LEU A 179 -16.99 7.04 -46.24
C LEU A 179 -16.43 7.46 -47.61
N SER A 180 -15.20 7.08 -47.90
CA SER A 180 -14.48 7.36 -49.14
C SER A 180 -14.84 6.39 -50.26
N LYS A 181 -14.89 6.92 -51.49
CA LYS A 181 -15.10 6.16 -52.72
C LYS A 181 -13.89 5.28 -53.07
N GLU A 182 -12.67 5.71 -52.73
CA GLU A 182 -11.43 4.93 -52.90
C GLU A 182 -11.43 3.65 -52.05
N CYS A 183 -12.10 3.66 -50.89
CA CYS A 183 -12.29 2.49 -50.03
C CYS A 183 -13.59 1.71 -50.34
N GLY A 184 -14.18 1.89 -51.52
CA GLY A 184 -15.46 1.24 -51.88
C GLY A 184 -16.62 1.61 -50.95
N PHE A 185 -16.58 2.81 -50.34
CA PHE A 185 -17.49 3.28 -49.29
C PHE A 185 -17.49 2.47 -47.99
N ASN A 186 -16.45 1.68 -47.72
CA ASN A 186 -16.33 0.90 -46.48
C ASN A 186 -15.29 1.49 -45.50
N GLY A 187 -14.75 2.68 -45.76
CA GLY A 187 -13.74 3.30 -44.90
C GLY A 187 -13.49 4.77 -45.25
N VAL A 188 -12.71 5.48 -44.43
CA VAL A 188 -12.30 6.88 -44.64
C VAL A 188 -10.88 6.91 -45.21
N PHE A 189 -10.65 7.69 -46.27
CA PHE A 189 -9.36 7.78 -46.97
C PHE A 189 -8.63 9.07 -46.58
N GLN A 190 -7.43 8.95 -46.00
CA GLN A 190 -6.51 10.06 -45.76
C GLN A 190 -5.28 9.93 -46.67
N LEU A 191 -4.92 11.03 -47.35
CA LEU A 191 -3.85 11.11 -48.34
C LEU A 191 -2.46 11.29 -47.69
N GLU A 192 -1.60 10.31 -47.97
CA GLU A 192 -0.14 10.26 -48.15
C GLU A 192 0.81 11.27 -47.45
N GLU A 193 1.54 10.75 -46.45
CA GLU A 193 3.01 10.73 -46.39
C GLU A 193 3.44 9.46 -45.62
N GLN A 194 3.29 8.29 -46.27
CA GLN A 194 3.03 7.01 -45.59
C GLN A 194 4.22 6.41 -44.83
N ASN A 195 5.44 6.92 -44.98
CA ASN A 195 6.59 6.47 -44.19
C ASN A 195 6.89 7.38 -42.99
N GLU A 196 6.55 8.68 -43.05
CA GLU A 196 6.78 9.61 -41.95
C GLU A 196 5.91 9.28 -40.74
N ALA A 197 4.68 8.82 -40.97
CA ALA A 197 3.77 8.36 -39.93
C ALA A 197 4.33 7.18 -39.09
N CYS A 198 5.26 6.41 -39.66
CA CYS A 198 5.90 5.26 -39.02
C CYS A 198 7.27 5.60 -38.41
N LEU A 199 7.67 6.88 -38.38
CA LEU A 199 8.90 7.34 -37.75
C LEU A 199 8.66 7.56 -36.27
N ASP A 200 9.53 6.98 -35.44
CA ASP A 200 9.50 7.21 -33.99
C ASP A 200 10.04 8.63 -33.69
N PRO A 201 9.21 9.56 -33.17
CA PRO A 201 9.63 10.93 -32.87
C PRO A 201 10.60 11.03 -31.70
N ASN A 202 10.71 9.97 -30.87
CA ASN A 202 11.62 9.91 -29.73
C ASN A 202 12.97 9.26 -30.05
N SER A 203 13.19 8.84 -31.31
CA SER A 203 14.50 8.33 -31.73
C SER A 203 15.52 9.48 -31.70
N SER A 204 16.49 9.39 -30.79
CA SER A 204 17.60 10.36 -30.69
C SER A 204 18.30 10.48 -32.04
N LYS A 205 18.52 11.73 -32.48
CA LYS A 205 19.01 12.16 -33.81
C LYS A 205 20.32 11.54 -34.35
N GLU A 206 20.91 10.58 -33.65
CA GLU A 206 22.15 9.88 -34.04
C GLU A 206 21.93 8.51 -34.68
N GLU A 207 20.72 7.95 -34.61
CA GLU A 207 20.33 6.87 -35.52
C GLU A 207 19.32 7.43 -36.52
N GLU A 208 19.56 7.25 -37.82
CA GLU A 208 18.55 7.50 -38.86
C GLU A 208 17.21 6.99 -38.35
N SER A 209 16.19 7.85 -38.35
CA SER A 209 14.85 7.49 -37.87
C SER A 209 14.38 6.22 -38.59
N LYS A 210 14.49 5.09 -37.91
CA LYS A 210 14.20 3.78 -38.47
C LYS A 210 12.69 3.62 -38.47
N ILE A 211 12.11 3.63 -39.66
CA ILE A 211 10.71 3.28 -39.89
C ILE A 211 10.38 2.00 -39.10
N CYS A 212 9.37 2.07 -38.23
CA CYS A 212 8.97 0.98 -37.34
C CYS A 212 10.12 0.37 -36.51
N SER A 213 11.05 1.22 -36.06
CA SER A 213 12.27 0.85 -35.31
C SER A 213 13.08 -0.28 -35.97
N SER A 214 12.94 -0.47 -37.29
CA SER A 214 13.46 -1.63 -38.05
C SER A 214 13.02 -3.00 -37.51
N ARG A 215 11.97 -3.03 -36.68
CA ARG A 215 11.40 -4.22 -36.06
C ARG A 215 10.05 -4.57 -36.65
N GLY A 216 9.62 -3.90 -37.71
CA GLY A 216 8.36 -4.15 -38.41
C GLY A 216 8.36 -3.62 -39.84
N LYS A 217 7.19 -3.72 -40.48
CA LYS A 217 6.92 -3.14 -41.81
C LYS A 217 5.88 -2.04 -41.66
N CYS A 218 6.12 -0.89 -42.28
CA CYS A 218 5.12 0.17 -42.35
C CYS A 218 4.13 -0.15 -43.47
N ILE A 219 2.85 -0.32 -43.11
CA ILE A 219 1.77 -0.63 -44.02
C ILE A 219 0.69 0.43 -43.79
N CYS A 220 0.42 1.25 -44.80
CA CYS A 220 -0.59 2.30 -44.74
C CYS A 220 -0.42 3.28 -43.56
N GLY A 221 0.82 3.60 -43.16
CA GLY A 221 1.10 4.53 -42.05
C GLY A 221 1.04 3.90 -40.65
N GLU A 222 0.82 2.59 -40.55
CA GLU A 222 0.89 1.83 -39.29
C GLU A 222 1.98 0.77 -39.36
N CYS A 223 2.63 0.49 -38.22
CA CYS A 223 3.67 -0.51 -38.13
C CYS A 223 3.14 -1.90 -37.82
N GLU A 224 3.34 -2.84 -38.74
CA GLU A 224 3.16 -4.27 -38.50
C GLU A 224 4.44 -4.85 -37.89
N CYS A 225 4.41 -5.13 -36.59
CA CYS A 225 5.58 -5.57 -35.85
C CYS A 225 5.95 -7.04 -36.09
N SER A 226 7.25 -7.30 -36.10
CA SER A 226 7.80 -8.65 -36.10
C SER A 226 7.49 -9.35 -34.78
N LYS A 227 7.51 -10.69 -34.80
CA LYS A 227 7.23 -11.50 -33.61
C LYS A 227 8.09 -11.06 -32.41
N SER A 228 7.44 -10.89 -31.26
CA SER A 228 8.00 -10.42 -29.98
C SER A 228 8.23 -8.90 -29.84
N PHE A 229 7.91 -8.10 -30.86
CA PHE A 229 7.92 -6.65 -30.79
C PHE A 229 6.51 -6.07 -30.86
N TYR A 230 6.31 -4.90 -30.24
CA TYR A 230 5.03 -4.22 -30.22
C TYR A 230 5.20 -2.72 -29.98
N GLY A 231 4.06 -2.00 -29.89
CA GLY A 231 4.02 -0.54 -29.81
C GLY A 231 3.83 0.11 -31.18
N THR A 232 3.43 1.37 -31.20
CA THR A 232 3.08 2.14 -32.42
C THR A 232 4.17 2.11 -33.48
N TYR A 233 5.43 2.04 -33.07
CA TYR A 233 6.61 2.03 -33.93
C TYR A 233 7.41 0.74 -33.78
N CYS A 234 6.86 -0.32 -33.18
CA CYS A 234 7.58 -1.57 -32.86
C CYS A 234 8.82 -1.36 -31.97
N GLN A 235 8.79 -0.31 -31.15
CA GLN A 235 9.89 0.08 -30.28
C GLN A 235 9.99 -0.77 -29.00
N CYS A 236 8.93 -1.51 -28.64
CA CYS A 236 8.84 -2.27 -27.41
C CYS A 236 9.15 -3.75 -27.61
N ASP A 237 9.83 -4.35 -26.65
CA ASP A 237 9.83 -5.80 -26.42
C ASP A 237 9.88 -6.11 -24.91
N ASP A 238 9.55 -7.36 -24.55
CA ASP A 238 9.53 -7.82 -23.16
C ASP A 238 10.82 -8.57 -22.75
N LEU A 239 11.91 -8.41 -23.51
CA LEU A 239 13.19 -9.09 -23.27
C LEU A 239 14.36 -8.13 -23.04
N SER A 240 14.26 -6.89 -23.49
CA SER A 240 15.33 -5.87 -23.44
C SER A 240 15.25 -4.97 -22.20
N CYS A 241 14.79 -5.51 -21.07
CA CYS A 241 14.71 -4.77 -19.81
C CYS A 241 16.04 -4.79 -19.01
N PRO A 242 16.24 -3.83 -18.09
CA PRO A 242 17.38 -3.85 -17.17
C PRO A 242 17.53 -5.17 -16.40
N MET A 243 18.77 -5.65 -16.32
CA MET A 243 19.13 -6.89 -15.61
C MET A 243 19.88 -6.58 -14.30
N ASN A 244 19.88 -7.54 -13.37
CA ASN A 244 20.82 -7.52 -12.25
C ASN A 244 22.22 -8.00 -12.68
N VAL A 245 23.17 -7.99 -11.74
CA VAL A 245 24.55 -8.48 -11.97
C VAL A 245 24.63 -9.97 -12.32
N GLU A 246 23.57 -10.73 -12.03
CA GLU A 246 23.44 -12.17 -12.31
C GLU A 246 22.78 -12.45 -13.67
N GLY A 247 22.35 -11.40 -14.39
CA GLY A 247 21.73 -11.51 -15.71
C GLY A 247 20.22 -11.76 -15.67
N GLU A 248 19.57 -11.57 -14.53
CA GLU A 248 18.13 -11.74 -14.37
C GLU A 248 17.38 -10.46 -14.76
N ILE A 249 16.44 -10.60 -15.69
CA ILE A 249 15.60 -9.49 -16.15
C ILE A 249 14.72 -9.00 -15.00
N CYS A 250 14.74 -7.69 -14.74
CA CYS A 250 14.00 -7.07 -13.65
C CYS A 250 14.25 -7.71 -12.27
N SER A 251 15.44 -8.30 -12.08
CA SER A 251 15.85 -8.93 -10.81
C SER A 251 14.84 -9.99 -10.33
N ASN A 252 14.08 -10.61 -11.24
CA ASN A 252 12.95 -11.51 -10.95
C ASN A 252 11.85 -10.95 -10.03
N ASN A 253 11.83 -9.63 -9.82
CA ASN A 253 10.93 -8.91 -8.91
C ASN A 253 9.96 -7.98 -9.65
N GLY A 254 9.77 -8.23 -10.94
CA GLY A 254 8.95 -7.41 -11.79
C GLY A 254 8.74 -8.04 -13.15
N LYS A 255 7.77 -7.50 -13.89
CA LYS A 255 7.48 -7.90 -15.26
C LYS A 255 8.14 -6.91 -16.22
N CYS A 256 8.84 -7.41 -17.22
CA CYS A 256 9.32 -6.57 -18.32
C CYS A 256 8.12 -6.18 -19.20
N VAL A 257 7.92 -4.87 -19.37
CA VAL A 257 6.88 -4.29 -20.22
C VAL A 257 7.50 -3.15 -20.99
N CYS A 258 7.64 -3.32 -22.30
CA CYS A 258 8.19 -2.35 -23.24
C CYS A 258 9.55 -1.81 -22.78
N ASN A 259 10.54 -2.70 -22.70
CA ASN A 259 11.92 -2.38 -22.31
C ASN A 259 12.07 -1.78 -20.89
N GLN A 260 10.99 -1.71 -20.10
CA GLN A 260 10.97 -1.18 -18.74
C GLN A 260 10.45 -2.22 -17.75
N CYS A 261 11.04 -2.23 -16.56
CA CYS A 261 10.59 -3.13 -15.51
C CYS A 261 9.39 -2.52 -14.75
N LYS A 262 8.23 -3.18 -14.85
CA LYS A 262 7.11 -2.96 -13.93
C LYS A 262 7.35 -3.78 -12.67
N CYS A 263 7.81 -3.12 -11.62
CA CYS A 263 8.13 -3.78 -10.36
C CYS A 263 6.88 -4.24 -9.61
N GLU A 264 6.99 -5.36 -8.91
CA GLU A 264 5.96 -5.81 -7.98
C GLU A 264 5.80 -4.81 -6.82
N SER A 265 4.68 -4.93 -6.09
CA SER A 265 4.28 -3.97 -5.05
C SER A 265 5.33 -3.70 -3.98
N LYS A 266 6.24 -4.65 -3.72
CA LYS A 266 7.31 -4.57 -2.72
C LYS A 266 8.68 -4.13 -3.27
N TRP A 267 8.80 -3.88 -4.56
CA TRP A 267 10.08 -3.59 -5.20
C TRP A 267 10.06 -2.28 -6.00
N GLU A 268 11.23 -1.67 -6.16
CA GLU A 268 11.46 -0.42 -6.90
C GLU A 268 12.87 -0.37 -7.54
N GLY A 269 13.15 0.73 -8.22
CA GLY A 269 14.37 0.92 -8.99
C GLY A 269 14.22 0.48 -10.45
N LEU A 270 15.19 0.85 -11.30
CA LEU A 270 15.14 0.64 -12.75
C LEU A 270 15.05 -0.84 -13.14
N ASN A 271 15.64 -1.72 -12.34
CA ASN A 271 15.65 -3.18 -12.55
C ASN A 271 14.88 -3.92 -11.44
N CYS A 272 14.05 -3.24 -10.64
CA CYS A 272 13.32 -3.83 -9.51
C CYS A 272 14.20 -4.54 -8.46
N GLY A 273 15.47 -4.16 -8.34
CA GLY A 273 16.40 -4.75 -7.38
C GLY A 273 16.24 -4.23 -5.96
N CYS A 274 15.50 -3.14 -5.72
CA CYS A 274 15.41 -2.51 -4.40
C CYS A 274 14.08 -2.81 -3.72
N SER A 275 14.12 -3.23 -2.46
CA SER A 275 12.91 -3.38 -1.64
C SER A 275 12.28 -2.01 -1.38
N LYS A 276 10.94 -1.91 -1.33
CA LYS A 276 10.20 -0.71 -0.89
C LYS A 276 10.04 -0.64 0.63
N GLU A 277 10.39 -1.71 1.35
CA GLU A 277 10.31 -1.73 2.81
C GLU A 277 11.49 -0.95 3.41
N ASN A 278 11.23 0.28 3.86
CA ASN A 278 12.22 1.16 4.50
C ASN A 278 12.54 0.74 5.95
N ILE A 279 12.57 -0.57 6.23
CA ILE A 279 12.80 -1.11 7.59
C ILE A 279 14.27 -0.95 7.99
N PHE A 280 15.19 -0.99 7.03
CA PHE A 280 16.62 -0.99 7.33
C PHE A 280 17.25 0.40 7.41
N CYS A 281 16.54 1.44 6.97
CA CYS A 281 17.03 2.81 6.98
C CYS A 281 16.27 3.73 7.95
N VAL A 282 15.05 3.39 8.39
CA VAL A 282 14.36 4.16 9.43
C VAL A 282 14.93 3.83 10.81
N SER A 283 15.45 4.86 11.49
CA SER A 283 16.03 4.72 12.82
C SER A 283 14.96 4.40 13.87
N PRO A 284 15.09 3.31 14.66
CA PRO A 284 14.13 3.00 15.72
C PRO A 284 14.18 4.00 16.88
N PHE A 285 15.21 4.85 16.95
CA PHE A 285 15.41 5.80 18.03
C PHE A 285 14.63 7.11 17.84
N ASN A 286 14.48 7.58 16.60
CA ASN A 286 13.83 8.85 16.29
C ASN A 286 12.81 8.79 15.15
N GLY A 287 12.60 7.62 14.54
CA GLY A 287 11.64 7.41 13.46
C GLY A 287 12.01 8.09 12.14
N LYS A 288 13.23 8.64 12.00
CA LYS A 288 13.68 9.32 10.78
C LYS A 288 14.56 8.40 9.94
N GLU A 289 14.43 8.50 8.62
CA GLU A 289 15.32 7.84 7.67
C GLU A 289 16.75 8.32 7.88
N CYS A 290 17.68 7.37 8.07
CA CYS A 290 19.09 7.61 8.37
C CYS A 290 19.30 8.67 9.46
N SER A 291 18.41 8.70 10.46
CA SER A 291 18.37 9.70 11.53
C SER A 291 18.37 11.16 11.06
N GLY A 292 18.06 11.42 9.78
CA GLY A 292 18.17 12.72 9.12
C GLY A 292 19.59 13.10 8.67
N ASN A 293 20.58 12.23 8.84
CA ASN A 293 22.02 12.52 8.65
C ASN A 293 22.66 11.74 7.49
N GLY A 294 21.86 11.15 6.62
CA GLY A 294 22.33 10.38 5.47
C GLY A 294 21.22 10.16 4.46
N ASN A 295 21.57 9.52 3.36
CA ASN A 295 20.62 9.06 2.35
C ASN A 295 20.53 7.54 2.40
N CYS A 296 19.33 6.99 2.27
CA CYS A 296 19.17 5.56 2.18
C CYS A 296 19.46 5.05 0.76
N GLU A 297 20.38 4.10 0.64
CA GLU A 297 20.68 3.39 -0.60
C GLU A 297 19.80 2.13 -0.66
N CYS A 298 18.94 2.06 -1.69
CA CYS A 298 18.13 0.89 -2.03
C CYS A 298 17.19 0.42 -0.88
N ASN A 299 16.80 1.32 0.04
CA ASN A 299 16.02 1.01 1.26
C ASN A 299 16.66 -0.01 2.20
N GLU A 300 17.95 -0.31 2.03
CA GLU A 300 18.68 -1.35 2.76
C GLU A 300 19.78 -0.81 3.66
N LYS A 301 20.47 0.27 3.24
CA LYS A 301 21.63 0.78 3.97
C LYS A 301 21.69 2.30 3.93
N CYS A 302 21.96 2.90 5.09
CA CYS A 302 22.23 4.32 5.17
C CYS A 302 23.66 4.68 4.73
N SER A 303 23.74 5.61 3.80
CA SER A 303 24.95 6.30 3.37
C SER A 303 25.04 7.64 4.13
N CYS A 304 25.87 7.67 5.17
CA CYS A 304 25.94 8.81 6.08
C CYS A 304 26.70 9.98 5.47
N ARG A 305 26.24 11.20 5.74
CA ARG A 305 27.00 12.42 5.44
C ARG A 305 28.28 12.42 6.26
N GLU A 306 29.33 13.09 5.73
CA GLU A 306 30.62 13.21 6.41
C GLU A 306 30.40 13.68 7.86
N GLU A 307 31.18 13.11 8.79
CA GLU A 307 31.11 13.31 10.25
C GLU A 307 30.08 12.48 11.04
N PHE A 308 29.09 11.85 10.39
CA PHE A 308 28.11 10.98 11.06
C PHE A 308 28.42 9.48 10.89
N GLY A 309 28.06 8.67 11.90
CA GLY A 309 28.32 7.23 11.89
C GLY A 309 27.16 6.37 12.40
N GLY A 310 27.35 5.06 12.36
CA GLY A 310 26.37 4.07 12.81
C GLY A 310 25.40 3.62 11.72
N LYS A 311 24.69 2.50 11.97
CA LYS A 311 23.78 1.85 11.01
C LYS A 311 22.73 2.81 10.42
N PHE A 312 22.26 3.76 11.22
CA PHE A 312 21.24 4.73 10.83
C PHE A 312 21.78 6.17 10.90
N CYS A 313 23.10 6.39 10.79
CA CYS A 313 23.72 7.71 10.93
C CYS A 313 23.36 8.46 12.21
N GLN A 314 23.13 7.71 13.30
CA GLN A 314 22.71 8.22 14.59
C GLN A 314 23.88 8.68 15.47
N ILE A 315 25.09 8.23 15.16
CA ILE A 315 26.29 8.57 15.92
C ILE A 315 26.76 9.92 15.43
N LEU A 316 26.70 10.90 16.34
CA LEU A 316 27.19 12.23 16.12
C LEU A 316 28.73 12.23 16.03
N PRO A 317 29.34 13.21 15.34
CA PRO A 317 30.78 13.40 15.40
C PRO A 317 31.24 13.64 16.85
N GLN A 318 32.43 13.12 17.17
CA GLN A 318 33.03 13.20 18.51
C GLN A 318 33.24 14.64 19.05
N THR A 319 32.98 15.65 18.22
CA THR A 319 33.08 17.07 18.53
C THR A 319 31.78 17.73 18.99
N SER A 320 30.64 17.02 18.99
CA SER A 320 29.35 17.60 19.40
C SER A 320 28.94 17.16 20.80
N ASP A 321 28.99 18.09 21.75
CA ASP A 321 28.48 17.90 23.11
C ASP A 321 26.95 17.90 23.09
N SER A 322 26.32 16.79 23.46
CA SER A 322 24.86 16.63 23.57
C SER A 322 24.18 17.73 24.40
N CYS A 323 24.89 18.36 25.35
CA CYS A 323 24.34 19.48 26.13
C CYS A 323 24.07 20.72 25.28
N SER A 324 24.88 20.97 24.25
CA SER A 324 24.74 22.15 23.38
C SER A 324 23.54 22.02 22.44
N LEU A 325 23.24 20.81 21.96
CA LEU A 325 22.08 20.49 21.11
C LEU A 325 20.75 20.54 21.87
N LEU A 326 20.74 20.20 23.16
CA LEU A 326 19.52 20.17 23.98
C LEU A 326 19.22 21.48 24.71
N LYS A 327 20.10 22.49 24.59
CA LYS A 327 19.97 23.78 25.29
C LYS A 327 18.68 24.52 24.93
N GLU A 328 18.35 24.61 23.64
CA GLU A 328 17.08 25.24 23.19
C GLU A 328 15.83 24.51 23.69
N CYS A 329 15.87 23.18 23.78
CA CYS A 329 14.77 22.38 24.33
C CYS A 329 14.58 22.60 25.83
N MET A 330 15.66 22.80 26.59
CA MET A 330 15.56 23.10 28.02
C MET A 330 15.05 24.52 28.26
N GLU A 331 15.50 25.50 27.49
CA GLU A 331 15.08 26.90 27.66
C GLU A 331 13.58 27.11 27.36
N LYS A 332 13.00 26.39 26.39
CA LYS A 332 11.56 26.47 26.06
C LYS A 332 10.63 25.75 27.03
N LYS A 333 11.13 24.87 27.91
CA LYS A 333 10.29 24.14 28.87
C LYS A 333 10.06 24.91 30.18
N PHE A 334 10.78 26.01 30.38
CA PHE A 334 10.75 26.81 31.61
C PHE A 334 10.19 28.23 31.43
N ILE A 335 9.45 28.48 30.34
CA ILE A 335 8.63 29.69 30.16
C ILE A 335 7.17 29.28 30.05
#